data_AF-A0A7V3X5V6-F1
#
_entry.id   AF-A0A7V3X5V6-F1
#
_cell.length_a   1.000
_cell.length_b   1.000
_cell.length_c   1.000
_cell.angle_alpha   90.00
_cell.angle_beta   90.00
_cell.angle_gamma   90.00
#
_symmetry.space_group_name_H-M   'P 1'
#
loop_
_entity.id
_entity.type
_entity.pdbx_description
1 polymer ?
#
loop_
_entity_poly.entity_id
_entity_poly.type
_entity_poly.pdbx_seq_one_letter_code
_entity_poly.pdbx_strand_id
1 'polypeptide(L)'
;ELAPHVDHMVIFSGDGDFRPLVESLQRQGVRVSVVSTIRSQPPMIADELRRQVDNFIELDELRDVIGRPPREPVHTPEAAEEAVD
;
A
#
# COMPACT_ATOMS: atom_id res chain seq x y z
N GLU A 1 10.53 -7.72 22.11
CA GLU A 1 9.51 -7.13 21.21
C GLU A 1 9.98 -5.75 20.75
N LEU A 2 9.49 -5.25 19.60
CA LEU A 2 9.93 -3.97 19.00
C LEU A 2 9.17 -2.75 19.52
N ALA A 3 7.91 -2.91 19.93
CA ALA A 3 7.03 -1.80 20.29
C ALA A 3 7.58 -0.86 21.38
N PRO A 4 8.27 -1.33 22.45
CA PRO A 4 8.90 -0.44 23.44
C PRO A 4 10.06 0.42 22.91
N HIS A 5 10.51 0.15 21.68
CA HIS A 5 11.67 0.80 21.05
C HIS A 5 11.29 1.64 19.82
N VAL A 6 10.00 1.80 19.54
CA VAL A 6 9.50 2.48 18.34
C VAL A 6 8.39 3.44 18.74
N ASP A 7 8.53 4.71 18.37
CA ASP A 7 7.49 5.72 18.63
C ASP A 7 6.35 5.67 17.61
N HIS A 8 6.67 5.23 16.39
CA HIS A 8 5.77 5.27 15.25
C HIS A 8 6.06 4.12 14.27
N MET A 9 5.04 3.32 13.96
CA MET A 9 5.08 2.31 12.89
C MET A 9 4.29 2.77 11.67
N VAL A 10 4.90 2.60 10.49
CA VAL A 10 4.26 2.82 9.19
C VAL A 10 4.06 1.47 8.51
N ILE A 11 2.81 1.11 8.23
CA ILE A 11 2.43 -0.19 7.65
C ILE A 11 1.91 0.04 6.24
N PHE A 12 2.55 -0.59 5.25
CA PHE A 12 2.07 -0.63 3.86
C PHE A 12 1.19 -1.87 3.70
N SER A 13 -0.11 -1.71 3.95
CA SER A 13 -1.08 -2.79 3.86
C SER A 13 -2.48 -2.24 3.80
N GLY A 14 -3.38 -3.00 3.16
CA GLY A 14 -4.81 -2.75 3.18
C GLY A 14 -5.63 -3.78 3.97
N ASP A 15 -4.97 -4.77 4.54
CA ASP A 15 -5.63 -5.96 5.09
C ASP A 15 -6.22 -5.73 6.49
N GLY A 16 -7.52 -6.04 6.66
CA GLY A 16 -8.23 -5.94 7.94
C GLY A 16 -7.64 -6.79 9.05
N ASP A 17 -6.94 -7.87 8.71
CA ASP A 17 -6.32 -8.80 9.66
C ASP A 17 -5.24 -8.12 10.53
N PHE A 18 -4.75 -6.95 10.13
CA PHE A 18 -3.82 -6.16 10.95
C PHE A 18 -4.51 -5.36 12.07
N ARG A 19 -5.84 -5.26 12.11
CA ARG A 19 -6.53 -4.47 13.11
C ARG A 19 -6.16 -4.85 14.57
N PRO A 20 -6.15 -6.14 14.97
CA PRO A 20 -5.74 -6.51 16.34
C PRO A 20 -4.28 -6.14 16.66
N LEU A 21 -3.39 -6.19 15.65
CA LEU A 21 -2.01 -5.74 15.81
C LEU A 21 -1.96 -4.23 16.08
N VAL A 22 -2.68 -3.43 15.29
CA VAL A 22 -2.75 -1.97 15.47
C VAL A 22 -3.28 -1.63 16.87
N GLU A 23 -4.36 -2.29 17.30
CA GLU A 23 -4.91 -2.10 18.65
C GLU A 23 -3.90 -2.41 19.76
N SER A 24 -3.10 -3.46 19.60
CA SER A 24 -2.06 -3.82 20.59
C SER A 24 -0.93 -2.80 20.64
N LEU A 25 -0.46 -2.33 19.47
CA LEU A 25 0.60 -1.33 19.37
C LEU A 25 0.18 0.01 19.99
N GLN A 26 -1.04 0.45 19.73
CA GLN A 26 -1.58 1.69 20.29
C GLN A 26 -1.73 1.63 21.82
N ARG A 27 -2.12 0.47 22.38
CA ARG A 27 -2.13 0.26 23.83
C ARG A 27 -0.75 0.38 24.47
N GLN A 28 0.31 0.14 23.69
CA GLN A 28 1.70 0.32 24.11
C GLN A 28 2.21 1.75 23.86
N GLY A 29 1.35 2.66 23.39
CA GLY A 29 1.70 4.06 23.12
C GLY A 29 2.35 4.30 21.76
N VAL A 30 2.47 3.26 20.91
CA VAL A 30 3.05 3.38 19.58
C VAL A 30 2.02 3.97 18.63
N ARG A 31 2.37 5.05 17.93
CA ARG A 31 1.54 5.59 16.86
C ARG A 31 1.59 4.66 15.65
N VAL A 32 0.49 4.48 14.95
CA VAL A 32 0.43 3.65 13.75
C VAL A 32 -0.14 4.45 12.59
N SER A 33 0.58 4.46 11.47
CA SER A 33 0.07 4.97 10.20
C SER A 33 0.01 3.87 9.18
N VAL A 34 -1.11 3.79 8.46
CA VAL A 34 -1.26 2.85 7.35
C VAL A 34 -1.19 3.60 6.03
N VAL A 35 -0.39 3.06 5.11
CA VAL A 35 -0.31 3.49 3.73
C VAL A 35 -1.06 2.47 2.88
N SER A 36 -2.15 2.90 2.25
CA SER A 36 -2.96 2.09 1.33
C SER A 36 -3.76 3.01 0.42
N THR A 37 -4.61 2.45 -0.46
CA THR A 37 -5.44 3.25 -1.36
C THR A 37 -6.92 2.94 -1.23
N ILE A 38 -7.74 4.00 -1.26
CA ILE A 38 -9.21 3.89 -1.42
C ILE A 38 -9.64 4.08 -2.87
N ARG A 39 -8.73 4.51 -3.75
CA ARG A 39 -9.03 4.91 -5.15
C ARG A 39 -8.99 3.74 -6.13
N SER A 40 -8.52 2.58 -5.69
CA SER A 40 -8.51 1.35 -6.49
C SER A 40 -9.91 0.73 -6.58
N GLN A 41 -10.15 -0.04 -7.64
CA GLN A 41 -11.33 -0.90 -7.76
C GLN A 41 -10.87 -2.37 -7.83
N PRO A 42 -11.10 -3.19 -6.77
CA PRO A 42 -11.72 -2.85 -5.48
C PRO A 42 -10.81 -1.99 -4.58
N PRO A 43 -11.36 -1.26 -3.58
CA PRO A 43 -10.56 -0.55 -2.58
C PRO A 43 -9.60 -1.50 -1.89
N MET A 44 -8.33 -1.11 -1.74
CA MET A 44 -7.33 -1.98 -1.15
C MET A 44 -7.42 -2.04 0.38
N ILE A 45 -7.93 -1.00 1.04
CA ILE A 45 -8.01 -0.90 2.50
C ILE A 45 -9.36 -1.39 3.06
N ALA A 46 -9.32 -2.24 4.09
CA ALA A 46 -10.47 -2.61 4.89
C ALA A 46 -10.97 -1.41 5.74
N ASP A 47 -12.29 -1.16 5.74
CA ASP A 47 -12.89 0.00 6.45
C ASP A 47 -12.57 -0.01 7.95
N GLU A 48 -12.57 -1.18 8.59
CA GLU A 48 -12.25 -1.30 10.01
C GLU A 48 -10.79 -0.93 10.32
N LEU A 49 -9.84 -1.33 9.46
CA LEU A 49 -8.43 -0.98 9.65
C LEU A 49 -8.24 0.53 9.48
N ARG A 50 -8.85 1.13 8.45
CA ARG A 50 -8.77 2.57 8.20
C ARG A 50 -9.26 3.40 9.40
N ARG A 51 -10.28 2.92 10.10
CA ARG A 51 -10.84 3.60 11.28
C ARG A 51 -10.00 3.38 12.54
N GLN A 52 -9.26 2.28 12.62
CA GLN A 52 -8.48 1.92 13.80
C GLN A 52 -7.14 2.68 13.88
N VAL A 53 -6.52 2.97 12.74
CA VAL A 53 -5.18 3.58 12.68
C VAL A 53 -5.19 5.05 13.08
N ASP A 54 -4.06 5.55 13.58
CA ASP A 54 -3.94 6.97 13.96
C ASP A 54 -3.92 7.89 12.73
N ASN A 55 -3.20 7.48 11.67
CA ASN A 55 -3.23 8.18 10.39
C ASN A 55 -3.39 7.21 9.23
N PHE A 56 -4.17 7.63 8.23
CA PHE A 56 -4.24 6.99 6.93
C PHE A 56 -3.54 7.85 5.90
N ILE A 57 -2.65 7.26 5.11
CA ILE A 57 -1.91 7.91 4.04
C ILE A 57 -2.33 7.27 2.72
N GLU A 58 -2.84 8.08 1.80
CA GLU A 58 -3.25 7.62 0.48
C GLU A 58 -2.03 7.31 -0.39
N LEU A 59 -1.89 6.06 -0.80
CA LEU A 59 -0.75 5.58 -1.60
C LEU A 59 -0.64 6.30 -2.94
N ASP A 60 -1.76 6.65 -3.56
CA ASP A 60 -1.79 7.39 -4.83
C ASP A 60 -1.15 8.78 -4.70
N GLU A 61 -1.25 9.42 -3.53
CA GLU A 61 -0.63 10.74 -3.26
C GLU A 61 0.90 10.64 -3.14
N LEU A 62 1.44 9.45 -2.88
CA LEU A 62 2.89 9.21 -2.83
C LEU A 62 3.48 8.84 -4.20
N ARG A 63 2.65 8.61 -5.22
CA ARG A 63 3.08 8.09 -6.52
C ARG A 63 4.23 8.87 -7.14
N ASP A 64 4.22 10.20 -7.07
CA ASP A 64 5.26 11.03 -7.67
C ASP A 64 6.57 11.03 -6.89
N VAL A 65 6.55 10.56 -5.64
CA VAL A 65 7.73 10.52 -4.74
C VAL A 65 8.37 9.14 -4.72
N ILE A 66 7.56 8.07 -4.67
CA ILE A 66 8.03 6.68 -4.50
C ILE A 66 7.71 5.77 -5.70
N GLY A 67 6.99 6.29 -6.70
CA GLY A 67 6.60 5.53 -7.88
C GLY A 67 7.80 5.13 -8.70
N ARG A 68 7.77 3.91 -9.23
CA ARG A 68 8.77 3.50 -10.22
C ARG A 68 8.53 4.29 -11.50
N PRO A 69 9.59 4.71 -12.21
CA PRO A 69 9.44 5.29 -13.53
C PRO A 69 8.66 4.31 -14.43
N PRO A 70 7.85 4.83 -15.37
CA PRO A 70 7.13 3.99 -16.32
C PRO A 70 8.12 3.04 -16.99
N ARG A 71 7.81 1.73 -16.99
CA ARG A 71 8.60 0.78 -17.78
C ARG A 71 8.48 1.19 -19.24
N GLU A 72 9.60 1.28 -19.95
CA GLU A 72 9.58 1.42 -21.40
C GLU A 72 8.72 0.29 -21.98
N PRO A 73 7.80 0.59 -22.92
CA PRO A 73 6.99 -0.44 -23.55
C PRO A 73 7.95 -1.46 -24.18
N VAL A 74 7.85 -2.71 -23.72
CA VAL A 74 8.56 -3.81 -24.36
C VAL A 74 8.05 -3.85 -25.80
N HIS A 75 8.91 -3.53 -26.76
CA HIS A 75 8.65 -3.77 -28.16
C HIS A 75 8.55 -5.29 -28.32
N THR A 76 7.34 -5.85 -28.28
CA THR A 76 7.10 -7.21 -28.78
C THR A 76 7.14 -7.13 -30.31
N PRO A 77 8.12 -7.74 -30.99
CA PRO A 77 8.12 -7.77 -32.44
C PRO A 77 7.16 -8.89 -32.88
N GLU A 78 5.90 -8.56 -33.12
CA GLU A 78 4.93 -9.47 -33.72
C GLU A 78 4.11 -8.74 -34.78
N ALA A 79 4.66 -8.63 -36.00
CA ALA A 79 3.94 -8.32 -37.24
C ALA A 79 4.84 -8.59 -38.47
N ALA A 80 5.46 -9.77 -38.56
CA ALA A 80 6.20 -10.19 -39.75
C ALA A 80 5.95 -11.67 -40.07
N GLU A 81 4.68 -12.09 -40.11
CA GLU A 81 4.33 -13.43 -40.61
C GLU A 81 2.91 -13.48 -41.24
N GLU A 82 2.52 -12.45 -41.99
CA GLU A 82 1.29 -12.48 -42.81
C GLU A 82 1.48 -11.99 -44.26
N ALA A 83 2.72 -11.93 -44.75
CA ALA A 83 2.97 -11.58 -46.14
C ALA A 83 4.15 -12.36 -46.73
N VAL A 84 3.99 -13.68 -46.85
CA VAL A 84 4.68 -14.48 -47.88
C VAL A 84 3.85 -15.72 -48.21
N ASP A 85 3.31 -15.66 -49.43
CA ASP A 85 2.74 -16.71 -50.30
C ASP A 85 1.38 -17.35 -49.95
#